data_AF-A0A3E0G4W0-F1
#
_entry.id   AF-A0A3E0G4W0-F1
#
_cell.length_a   1.000
_cell.length_b   1.000
_cell.length_c   1.000
_cell.angle_alpha   90.00
_cell.angle_beta   90.00
_cell.angle_gamma   90.00
#
_symmetry.space_group_name_H-M   'P 1'
#
loop_
_entity.id
_entity.type
_entity.pdbx_description
1 polymer ?
#
loop_
_entity_poly.entity_id
_entity_poly.type
_entity_poly.pdbx_seq_one_letter_code
_entity_poly.pdbx_strand_id
1 'polypeptide(L)'
;MQNYYRDAAGRLRWRTDTDGGLPPSSLAIVSPYDLTARYARRGQTTRWKGFLAHLTETCTPDGANVITDVATTPATTNDAQALPGIHTRFPAVACCPLSTWSMAATPPWSTWRTPPGSTR
;
A
#
# COMPACT_ATOMS: atom_id res chain seq x y z
N MET A 1 6.57 -17.93 -4.36
CA MET A 1 6.31 -17.07 -5.54
C MET A 1 5.76 -17.96 -6.63
N GLN A 2 4.57 -17.67 -7.14
CA GLN A 2 3.92 -18.50 -8.16
C GLN A 2 4.33 -18.02 -9.56
N ASN A 3 5.47 -18.51 -10.05
CA ASN A 3 6.02 -18.16 -11.37
C ASN A 3 5.74 -19.23 -12.44
N TYR A 4 4.67 -20.02 -12.27
CA TYR A 4 4.27 -21.03 -13.23
C TYR A 4 2.78 -20.90 -13.58
N TYR A 5 2.40 -21.39 -14.76
CA TYR A 5 1.01 -21.57 -15.17
C TYR A 5 0.83 -22.97 -15.75
N ARG A 6 -0.42 -23.43 -15.85
CA ARG A 6 -0.76 -24.64 -16.61
C ARG A 6 -1.21 -24.24 -18.00
N ASP A 7 -0.63 -24.86 -19.03
CA ASP A 7 -1.09 -24.69 -20.41
C ASP A 7 -2.46 -25.36 -20.61
N ALA A 8 -3.08 -25.15 -21.78
CA ALA A 8 -4.36 -25.78 -22.12
C ALA A 8 -4.28 -27.32 -22.17
N ALA A 9 -3.08 -27.89 -22.27
CA ALA A 9 -2.81 -29.33 -22.23
C ALA A 9 -2.47 -29.84 -20.80
N GLY A 10 -2.58 -28.99 -19.77
CA GLY A 10 -2.33 -29.33 -18.37
C GLY A 10 -0.85 -29.39 -17.96
N ARG A 11 0.09 -29.05 -18.84
CA ARG A 11 1.53 -29.05 -18.53
C ARG A 11 1.94 -27.81 -17.76
N LEU A 12 2.83 -28.00 -16.79
CA LEU A 12 3.42 -26.92 -16.02
C LEU A 12 4.42 -26.14 -16.90
N ARG A 13 4.21 -24.84 -17.07
CA ARG A 13 5.12 -23.96 -17.78
C ARG A 13 5.60 -22.87 -16.84
N TRP A 14 6.92 -22.63 -16.86
CA TRP A 14 7.49 -21.47 -16.18
C TRP A 14 7.11 -20.21 -16.96
N ARG A 15 6.74 -19.15 -16.23
CA ARG A 15 6.55 -17.83 -16.83
C ARG A 15 7.92 -17.24 -17.11
N THR A 16 8.26 -17.09 -18.38
CA THR A 16 9.38 -16.26 -18.83
C THR A 16 8.82 -14.97 -19.43
N ASP A 17 9.68 -13.95 -19.54
CA ASP A 17 9.31 -12.68 -20.16
C ASP A 17 8.78 -12.88 -21.61
N THR A 18 9.32 -13.87 -22.30
CA THR A 18 9.00 -14.22 -23.68
C THR A 18 7.80 -15.16 -23.86
N ASP A 19 7.51 -16.06 -22.90
CA ASP A 19 6.64 -17.23 -23.12
C ASP A 19 5.28 -17.13 -22.37
N GLY A 20 4.88 -15.91 -22.01
CA GLY A 20 3.59 -15.62 -21.36
C GLY A 20 3.55 -14.41 -20.44
N GLY A 21 4.68 -13.72 -20.26
CA GLY A 21 4.78 -12.50 -19.46
C GLY A 21 4.62 -12.73 -17.95
N LEU A 22 5.21 -11.82 -17.16
CA LEU A 22 4.96 -11.80 -15.72
C LEU A 22 3.48 -11.47 -15.46
N PRO A 23 2.84 -12.14 -14.48
CA PRO A 23 1.45 -11.84 -14.16
C PRO A 23 1.33 -10.39 -13.68
N PRO A 24 0.20 -9.71 -13.94
CA PRO A 24 -0.01 -8.36 -13.42
C PRO A 24 0.14 -8.37 -11.89
N SER A 25 0.65 -7.29 -11.33
CA SER A 25 1.05 -7.23 -9.92
C SER A 25 -0.11 -7.43 -8.93
N SER A 26 -1.35 -7.23 -9.38
CA SER A 26 -2.61 -7.52 -8.67
C SER A 26 -2.92 -9.02 -8.54
N LEU A 27 -2.36 -9.86 -9.42
CA LEU A 27 -2.55 -11.31 -9.42
C LEU A 27 -1.28 -12.06 -8.98
N ALA A 28 -0.12 -11.43 -9.06
CA ALA A 28 1.15 -12.05 -8.72
C ALA A 28 1.23 -12.40 -7.23
N ILE A 29 1.50 -13.67 -6.92
CA ILE A 29 1.80 -14.12 -5.55
C ILE A 29 3.27 -13.82 -5.24
N VAL A 30 3.50 -12.80 -4.43
CA VAL A 30 4.84 -12.26 -4.15
C VAL A 30 5.45 -12.69 -2.82
N SER A 31 4.64 -13.26 -1.93
CA SER A 31 5.08 -13.82 -0.64
C SER A 31 4.66 -15.29 -0.53
N PRO A 32 5.53 -16.17 0.00
CA PRO A 32 5.15 -17.56 0.31
C PRO A 32 4.27 -17.66 1.57
N TYR A 33 4.30 -16.66 2.44
CA TYR A 33 3.60 -16.69 3.74
C TYR A 33 2.19 -16.11 3.67
N ASP A 34 1.96 -15.17 2.76
CA ASP A 34 0.67 -14.51 2.59
C ASP A 34 0.32 -14.42 1.11
N LEU A 35 -0.71 -15.16 0.71
CA LEU A 35 -1.19 -15.23 -0.67
C LEU A 35 -2.00 -13.99 -1.06
N THR A 36 -2.33 -13.09 -0.13
CA THR A 36 -3.03 -11.84 -0.38
C THR A 36 -2.08 -10.65 -0.52
N ALA A 37 -0.81 -10.80 -0.10
CA ALA A 37 0.23 -9.82 -0.31
C ALA A 37 0.45 -9.55 -1.82
N ARG A 38 0.52 -8.27 -2.20
CA ARG A 38 0.70 -7.85 -3.61
C ARG A 38 1.91 -6.95 -3.78
N TYR A 39 2.48 -6.95 -4.99
CA TYR A 39 3.53 -5.99 -5.34
C TYR A 39 2.91 -4.68 -5.80
N ALA A 40 3.48 -3.57 -5.34
CA ALA A 40 3.10 -2.26 -5.81
C ALA A 40 4.30 -1.33 -5.95
N ARG A 41 4.11 -0.30 -6.76
CA ARG A 41 5.09 0.73 -7.05
C ARG A 41 4.39 2.08 -7.10
N ARG A 42 4.97 3.07 -6.44
CA ARG A 42 4.57 4.49 -6.51
C ARG A 42 5.70 5.29 -7.11
N GLY A 43 5.43 5.93 -8.24
CA GLY A 43 6.43 6.66 -9.01
C GLY A 43 7.59 5.76 -9.43
N GLN A 44 8.78 6.35 -9.60
CA GLN A 44 9.93 5.60 -10.06
C GLN A 44 10.66 4.85 -8.92
N THR A 45 10.64 5.39 -7.71
CA THR A 45 11.55 4.98 -6.62
C THR A 45 10.90 4.03 -5.62
N THR A 46 9.65 4.25 -5.25
CA THR A 46 9.05 3.53 -4.12
C THR A 46 8.42 2.24 -4.60
N ARG A 47 8.89 1.10 -4.09
CA ARG A 47 8.44 -0.25 -4.44
C ARG A 47 8.24 -1.04 -3.14
N TRP A 48 7.15 -1.79 -3.03
CA TRP A 48 6.86 -2.60 -1.85
C TRP A 48 6.08 -3.87 -2.20
N LYS A 49 6.06 -4.83 -1.27
CA LYS A 49 5.36 -6.12 -1.38
C LYS A 49 4.52 -6.36 -0.14
N GLY A 50 3.19 -6.31 -0.24
CA GLY A 50 2.31 -6.57 0.90
C GLY A 50 1.08 -5.69 0.84
N PHE A 51 0.99 -4.80 1.83
CA PHE A 51 -0.14 -3.92 2.05
C PHE A 51 0.29 -2.46 2.16
N LEU A 52 -0.68 -1.58 2.01
CA LEU A 52 -0.56 -0.15 2.25
C LEU A 52 -1.36 0.18 3.51
N ALA A 53 -0.77 0.94 4.43
CA ALA A 53 -1.46 1.48 5.59
C ALA A 53 -1.74 2.96 5.37
N HIS A 54 -3.00 3.36 5.54
CA HIS A 54 -3.41 4.76 5.62
C HIS A 54 -3.56 5.12 7.09
N LEU A 55 -2.84 6.15 7.50
CA LEU A 55 -2.83 6.64 8.88
C LEU A 55 -3.51 8.00 8.90
N THR A 56 -4.43 8.16 9.84
CA THR A 56 -5.02 9.46 10.17
C THR A 56 -4.52 9.87 11.54
N GLU A 57 -4.04 11.11 11.65
CA GLU A 57 -3.52 11.69 12.90
C GLU A 57 -4.31 12.93 13.29
N THR A 58 -4.40 13.23 14.57
CA THR A 58 -4.89 14.53 15.04
C THR A 58 -3.94 15.64 14.61
N CYS A 59 -4.47 16.75 14.13
CA CYS A 59 -3.70 17.95 13.84
C CYS A 59 -3.97 19.00 14.93
N THR A 60 -3.07 19.08 15.92
CA THR A 60 -3.15 20.10 16.99
C THR A 60 -1.93 21.01 16.92
N PRO A 61 -2.09 22.35 16.82
CA PRO A 61 -0.96 23.27 16.64
C PRO A 61 -0.02 23.31 17.85
N ASP A 62 -0.53 23.08 19.06
CA ASP A 62 0.22 23.18 20.32
C ASP A 62 0.45 21.82 21.00
N GLY A 63 0.26 20.70 20.29
CA GLY A 63 0.29 19.36 20.85
C GLY A 63 0.94 18.31 19.94
N ALA A 64 1.25 17.14 20.50
CA ALA A 64 1.74 16.02 19.71
C ALA A 64 0.60 15.44 18.84
N ASN A 65 0.90 15.16 17.57
CA ASN A 65 -0.04 14.45 16.70
C ASN A 65 -0.20 13.01 17.17
N VAL A 66 -1.45 12.60 17.43
CA VAL A 66 -1.79 11.24 17.85
C VAL A 66 -2.47 10.54 16.69
N ILE A 67 -2.01 9.32 16.36
CA ILE A 67 -2.64 8.48 15.33
C ILE A 67 -3.99 7.99 15.87
N THR A 68 -5.06 8.28 15.14
CA THR A 68 -6.44 7.97 15.54
C THR A 68 -7.08 6.84 14.73
N ASP A 69 -6.68 6.64 13.48
CA ASP A 69 -7.13 5.53 12.64
C ASP A 69 -5.99 4.93 11.82
N VAL A 70 -6.11 3.61 11.60
CA VAL A 70 -5.20 2.84 10.75
C VAL A 70 -6.04 1.98 9.81
N ALA A 71 -6.03 2.30 8.52
CA ALA A 71 -6.69 1.51 7.49
C ALA A 71 -5.68 0.74 6.65
N THR A 72 -5.71 -0.59 6.70
CA THR A 72 -4.85 -1.44 5.85
C THR A 72 -5.58 -1.87 4.59
N THR A 73 -4.97 -1.62 3.43
CA THR A 73 -5.48 -1.98 2.11
C THR A 73 -4.45 -2.82 1.34
N PRO A 74 -4.86 -3.63 0.35
CA PRO A 74 -3.92 -4.28 -0.56
C PRO A 74 -2.98 -3.25 -1.19
N ALA A 75 -1.70 -3.59 -1.36
CA ALA A 75 -0.70 -2.66 -1.90
C ALA A 75 -1.06 -2.05 -3.26
N THR A 76 -1.91 -2.74 -4.04
CA THR A 76 -2.36 -2.31 -5.37
C THR A 76 -3.50 -1.30 -5.34
N THR A 77 -4.11 -1.04 -4.17
CA THR A 77 -5.18 -0.05 -4.03
C THR A 77 -4.59 1.36 -4.09
N ASN A 78 -5.18 2.22 -4.92
CA ASN A 78 -4.77 3.62 -5.01
C ASN A 78 -5.29 4.42 -3.80
N ASP A 79 -4.52 5.38 -3.29
CA ASP A 79 -4.90 6.21 -2.13
C ASP A 79 -6.26 6.88 -2.27
N ALA A 80 -6.60 7.37 -3.48
CA ALA A 80 -7.88 8.02 -3.73
C ALA A 80 -9.06 7.06 -3.55
N GLN A 81 -8.85 5.75 -3.72
CA GLN A 81 -9.89 4.74 -3.51
C GLN A 81 -10.06 4.37 -2.02
N ALA A 82 -9.05 4.58 -1.19
CA ALA A 82 -9.14 4.35 0.26
C ALA A 82 -9.81 5.52 1.00
N LEU A 83 -9.69 6.73 0.46
CA LEU A 83 -10.19 7.97 1.07
C LEU A 83 -11.66 7.95 1.49
N PRO A 84 -12.62 7.49 0.65
CA PRO A 84 -14.03 7.48 1.04
C PRO A 84 -14.31 6.60 2.26
N GLY A 85 -13.61 5.47 2.38
CA GLY A 85 -13.73 4.56 3.53
C GLY A 85 -13.15 5.16 4.81
N ILE A 86 -12.14 6.03 4.70
CA ILE A 86 -11.56 6.75 5.83
C ILE A 86 -12.49 7.89 6.26
N HIS A 87 -13.00 8.68 5.31
CA HIS A 87 -13.89 9.80 5.60
C HIS A 87 -15.18 9.38 6.31
N THR A 88 -15.72 8.20 5.98
CA THR A 88 -16.94 7.68 6.63
C THR A 88 -16.72 7.27 8.08
N ARG A 89 -15.47 7.06 8.52
CA ARG A 89 -15.13 6.71 9.90
C ARG A 89 -14.99 7.93 10.81
N PHE A 90 -14.95 9.14 10.25
CA PHE A 90 -14.83 10.38 11.01
C PHE A 90 -16.11 11.22 10.94
N PRO A 91 -16.68 11.63 12.08
CA PRO A 91 -17.78 12.59 12.10
C PRO A 91 -17.29 13.97 11.62
N ALA A 92 -18.17 14.72 10.94
CA ALA A 92 -17.86 16.02 10.30
C ALA A 92 -17.22 17.08 11.23
N VAL A 93 -17.32 16.91 12.55
CA VAL A 93 -16.77 17.82 13.57
C VAL A 93 -15.26 17.62 13.79
N ALA A 94 -14.68 16.50 13.35
CA ALA A 94 -13.25 16.24 13.39
C ALA A 94 -12.49 16.83 12.18
N CYS A 95 -13.16 17.63 11.35
CA CYS A 95 -12.66 18.12 10.06
C CYS A 95 -11.68 19.33 10.18
N CYS A 96 -11.11 19.58 11.35
CA CYS A 96 -9.89 20.40 11.44
C CYS A 96 -8.81 19.63 10.65
N PRO A 97 -8.06 20.24 9.71
CA PRO A 97 -7.46 19.53 8.59
C PRO A 97 -6.60 18.36 9.05
N LEU A 98 -7.20 17.16 9.07
CA LEU A 98 -6.55 15.92 9.44
C LEU A 98 -5.58 15.59 8.31
N SER A 99 -4.29 15.67 8.60
CA SER A 99 -3.27 15.20 7.67
C SER A 99 -3.40 13.69 7.53
N THR A 100 -3.70 13.23 6.31
CA THR A 100 -3.79 11.80 5.98
C THR A 100 -2.56 11.39 5.19
N TRP A 101 -1.83 10.41 5.70
CA TRP A 101 -0.61 9.89 5.07
C TRP A 101 -0.75 8.41 4.75
N SER A 102 -0.10 7.98 3.66
CA SER A 102 -0.09 6.57 3.23
C SER A 102 1.32 6.02 3.28
N MET A 103 1.52 4.89 3.95
CA MET A 103 2.82 4.24 4.13
C MET A 103 2.81 2.80 3.59
N ALA A 104 3.85 2.46 2.84
CA ALA A 104 4.13 1.09 2.43
C ALA A 104 4.60 0.26 3.63
N ALA A 105 3.84 -0.76 4.03
CA ALA A 105 4.14 -1.57 5.20
C ALA A 105 5.05 -2.77 4.85
N THR A 106 6.29 -2.51 4.42
CA THR A 106 7.32 -3.56 4.28
C THR A 106 8.59 -3.24 5.05
N PRO A 107 9.21 -4.22 5.74
CA PRO A 107 10.53 -4.05 6.35
C PRO A 107 11.61 -3.75 5.28
N PRO A 108 12.66 -2.98 5.62
CA PRO A 108 12.96 -2.39 6.93
C PRO A 108 12.31 -1.01 7.13
N TRP A 109 11.92 -0.73 8.36
CA TRP A 109 11.18 0.44 8.88
C TRP A 109 11.91 1.81 8.76
N SER A 110 12.94 1.93 7.92
CA SER A 110 13.95 2.99 8.02
C SER A 110 13.80 4.17 7.06
N THR A 111 12.68 4.35 6.36
CA THR A 111 12.49 5.54 5.50
C THR A 111 11.27 6.36 5.89
N TRP A 112 11.43 7.08 7.01
CA TRP A 112 10.63 8.26 7.31
C TRP A 112 10.85 9.29 6.21
N ARG A 113 9.79 9.79 5.57
CA ARG A 113 9.85 10.97 4.72
C ARG A 113 8.93 12.02 5.32
N THR A 114 9.52 13.07 5.88
CA THR A 114 8.81 14.27 6.31
C THR A 114 8.27 15.02 5.08
N PRO A 115 7.11 15.69 5.18
CA PRO A 115 6.67 16.62 4.16
C PRO A 115 7.67 17.74 3.91
N PRO A 116 7.80 18.24 2.67
CA PRO A 116 8.49 19.49 2.42
C PRO A 116 7.61 20.62 2.97
N GLY A 117 7.92 21.13 4.16
CA GLY A 117 7.16 22.25 4.73
C GLY A 117 7.27 22.54 6.22
N SER A 118 8.05 21.79 7.03
CA SER A 118 8.34 22.24 8.40
C SER A 118 9.69 22.95 8.44
N THR A 119 9.68 24.24 8.12
CA THR A 119 10.75 25.13 8.58
C THR A 119 10.63 25.26 10.09
N ARG A 120 11.75 25.09 10.78
CA ARG A 120 11.91 25.44 12.20
C ARG A 120 11.83 26.94 12.38
#